data_AF-A0A9R0T180-F1
#
_entry.id   AF-A0A9R0T180-F1
#
_cell.length_a   1.000
_cell.length_b   1.000
_cell.length_c   1.000
_cell.angle_alpha   90.00
_cell.angle_beta   90.00
_cell.angle_gamma   90.00
#
_symmetry.space_group_name_H-M   'P 1'
#
loop_
_entity.id
_entity.type
_entity.pdbx_description
1 polymer ?
#
loop_
_entity_poly.entity_id
_entity_poly.type
_entity_poly.pdbx_seq_one_letter_code
_entity_poly.pdbx_strand_id
1 'polypeptide(L)'
;MTTILGIHLILLGLGAFLLVLKALYFPSVIFGYLLKSPFGGEGWIVSVDDLEDIIGGHVWLGFICVFGGIWHILTKPFAWARRAFVWSGEAYLSYSLAALSVFGFIACCFVWFNYTAYLSEFYGPTGPEASQAQAFTFLVRDQRLGANVGSAQGPTGLCKYLMCSPTGEVIFGGKTMRFWDLRAPWLEPLRGPNGLDLSRLKKDIQPWQERHSAEYMTHAPLGSLNSMGGVATEINAVNYVSPRSWLSTSHFVLGFFFFVGHLWHAGRA
;
A
#
# COMPACT_ATOMS: atom_id res chain seq x y z
N MET A 1 23.53 -27.16 -4.40
CA MET A 1 22.55 -26.07 -4.53
C MET A 1 21.89 -25.70 -3.21
N THR A 2 21.32 -26.66 -2.45
CA THR A 2 20.65 -26.36 -1.17
C THR A 2 21.55 -25.72 -0.11
N THR A 3 22.83 -26.12 -0.02
CA THR A 3 23.79 -25.46 0.90
C THR A 3 23.99 -23.98 0.60
N ILE A 4 24.14 -23.60 -0.68
CA ILE A 4 24.30 -22.20 -1.09
C ILE A 4 23.02 -21.40 -0.79
N LEU A 5 21.85 -21.97 -1.12
CA LEU A 5 20.56 -21.39 -0.75
C LEU A 5 20.47 -21.17 0.77
N GLY A 6 20.87 -22.16 1.57
CA GLY A 6 20.80 -22.07 3.01
C GLY A 6 21.71 -20.99 3.61
N ILE A 7 22.91 -20.80 3.05
CA ILE A 7 23.80 -19.69 3.44
C ILE A 7 23.14 -18.34 3.13
N HIS A 8 22.57 -18.16 1.93
CA HIS A 8 21.89 -16.92 1.57
C HIS A 8 20.65 -16.65 2.44
N LEU A 9 19.88 -17.68 2.79
CA LEU A 9 18.74 -17.55 3.70
C LEU A 9 19.16 -17.09 5.09
N ILE A 10 20.26 -17.62 5.64
CA ILE A 10 20.79 -17.14 6.94
C ILE A 10 21.20 -15.67 6.83
N LEU A 11 21.89 -15.27 5.75
CA LEU A 11 22.28 -13.87 5.54
C LEU A 11 21.07 -12.94 5.45
N LEU A 12 20.02 -13.33 4.72
CA LEU A 12 18.77 -12.59 4.64
C LEU A 12 18.06 -12.51 6.00
N GLY A 13 18.05 -13.59 6.77
CA GLY A 13 17.47 -13.63 8.11
C GLY A 13 18.18 -12.69 9.09
N LEU A 14 19.52 -12.65 9.04
CA LEU A 14 20.31 -11.68 9.81
C LEU A 14 20.03 -10.25 9.35
N GLY A 15 19.89 -10.01 8.04
CA GLY A 15 19.47 -8.73 7.49
C GLY A 15 18.10 -8.28 8.01
N ALA A 16 17.12 -9.19 8.10
CA ALA A 16 15.80 -8.89 8.67
C ALA A 16 15.89 -8.50 10.15
N PHE A 17 16.78 -9.12 10.92
CA PHE A 17 17.02 -8.73 12.32
C PHE A 17 17.74 -7.39 12.48
N LEU A 18 18.49 -6.89 11.49
CA LEU A 18 19.09 -5.56 11.57
C LEU A 18 18.03 -4.45 11.66
N LEU A 19 16.82 -4.69 11.17
CA LEU A 19 15.68 -3.78 11.32
C LEU A 19 15.09 -3.81 12.74
N VAL A 20 15.48 -4.77 13.59
CA VAL A 20 14.80 -5.10 14.85
C VAL A 20 15.77 -5.08 16.02
N LEU A 21 15.81 -3.97 16.77
CA LEU A 21 16.51 -3.92 18.07
C LEU A 21 15.61 -4.30 19.26
N LYS A 22 14.27 -4.30 19.11
CA LYS A 22 13.34 -4.60 20.21
C LYS A 22 11.91 -4.85 19.73
N ALA A 23 11.49 -6.11 19.60
CA ALA A 23 10.07 -6.49 19.62
C ALA A 23 9.90 -8.02 19.62
N LEU A 24 8.91 -8.53 20.35
CA LEU A 24 8.32 -9.85 20.16
C LEU A 24 6.80 -9.64 20.15
N TYR A 25 6.13 -10.08 19.08
CA TYR A 25 4.68 -9.92 18.88
C TYR A 25 3.98 -11.26 18.64
N PHE A 26 2.67 -11.25 18.88
CA PHE A 26 1.81 -12.42 18.81
C PHE A 26 1.69 -12.94 17.36
N PRO A 27 1.91 -14.25 17.11
CA PRO A 27 1.93 -14.83 15.77
C PRO A 27 0.60 -14.71 15.02
N SER A 28 -0.54 -14.75 15.72
CA SER A 28 -1.86 -14.75 15.11
C SER A 28 -2.16 -13.49 14.29
N VAL A 29 -1.63 -12.34 14.72
CA VAL A 29 -1.80 -11.07 14.00
C VAL A 29 -0.94 -11.06 12.73
N ILE A 30 0.35 -11.39 12.86
CA ILE A 30 1.31 -11.39 11.76
C ILE A 30 0.91 -12.35 10.63
N PHE A 31 0.58 -13.60 10.95
CA PHE A 31 0.13 -14.55 9.93
C PHE A 31 -1.31 -14.27 9.45
N GLY A 32 -2.10 -13.52 10.22
CA GLY A 32 -3.43 -13.06 9.82
C GLY A 32 -3.40 -12.18 8.57
N TYR A 33 -2.43 -11.26 8.46
CA TYR A 33 -2.25 -10.43 7.27
C TYR A 33 -2.06 -11.25 5.98
N LEU A 34 -1.36 -12.39 6.05
CA LEU A 34 -1.12 -13.26 4.89
C LEU A 34 -2.40 -13.91 4.35
N LEU A 35 -3.43 -14.03 5.19
CA LEU A 35 -4.72 -14.65 4.87
C LEU A 35 -5.83 -13.64 4.54
N LYS A 36 -5.55 -12.33 4.67
CA LYS A 36 -6.50 -11.28 4.30
C LYS A 36 -6.74 -11.28 2.79
N SER A 37 -7.95 -10.86 2.42
CA SER A 37 -8.34 -10.67 1.03
C SER A 37 -7.52 -9.54 0.37
N PRO A 38 -7.11 -9.66 -0.90
CA PRO A 38 -6.41 -8.59 -1.62
C PRO A 38 -7.36 -7.52 -2.18
N PHE A 39 -8.68 -7.62 -1.94
CA PHE A 39 -9.67 -6.66 -2.43
C PHE A 39 -9.82 -5.44 -1.51
N GLY A 40 -10.62 -4.46 -1.96
CA GLY A 40 -10.92 -3.23 -1.21
C GLY A 40 -11.46 -3.52 0.20
N GLY A 41 -11.18 -2.61 1.14
CA GLY A 41 -11.42 -2.78 2.57
C GLY A 41 -10.44 -3.70 3.32
N GLU A 42 -9.84 -4.69 2.64
CA GLU A 42 -8.98 -5.70 3.28
C GLU A 42 -7.49 -5.51 2.98
N GLY A 43 -7.11 -5.42 1.69
CA GLY A 43 -5.78 -4.99 1.25
C GLY A 43 -4.61 -5.95 1.55
N TRP A 44 -4.84 -7.23 1.81
CA TRP A 44 -3.80 -8.24 2.11
C TRP A 44 -2.71 -7.69 3.06
N ILE A 45 -1.41 -7.96 2.81
CA ILE A 45 -0.29 -7.41 3.58
C ILE A 45 -0.06 -5.91 3.37
N VAL A 46 -0.62 -5.30 2.32
CA VAL A 46 -0.50 -3.85 2.05
C VAL A 46 -1.25 -3.03 3.10
N SER A 47 -2.18 -3.66 3.81
CA SER A 47 -3.00 -3.04 4.85
C SER A 47 -2.32 -2.86 6.22
N VAL A 48 -1.06 -3.26 6.38
CA VAL A 48 -0.32 -3.04 7.64
C VAL A 48 -0.26 -1.54 7.97
N ASP A 49 -0.75 -1.17 9.15
CA ASP A 49 -1.05 0.22 9.50
C ASP A 49 -0.27 0.75 10.71
N ASP A 50 0.49 -0.08 11.42
CA ASP A 50 1.39 0.33 12.50
C ASP A 50 2.82 -0.22 12.36
N LEU A 51 3.75 0.34 13.14
CA LEU A 51 5.18 -0.03 13.08
C LEU A 51 5.47 -1.30 13.86
N GLU A 52 4.67 -1.57 14.89
CA GLU A 52 4.77 -2.73 15.74
C GLU A 52 4.63 -4.03 14.93
N ASP A 53 3.63 -4.10 14.06
CA ASP A 53 3.39 -5.25 13.19
C ASP A 53 4.40 -5.35 12.05
N ILE A 54 4.89 -4.22 11.52
CA ILE A 54 6.01 -4.22 10.57
C ILE A 54 7.25 -4.84 11.23
N ILE A 55 7.64 -4.37 12.41
CA ILE A 55 8.82 -4.87 13.13
C ILE A 55 8.59 -6.35 13.52
N GLY A 56 7.41 -6.68 14.07
CA GLY A 56 7.04 -8.04 14.44
C GLY A 56 7.10 -9.02 13.28
N GLY A 57 6.64 -8.61 12.09
CA GLY A 57 6.73 -9.39 10.87
C GLY A 57 8.18 -9.69 10.47
N HIS A 58 9.08 -8.72 10.58
CA HIS A 58 10.50 -8.91 10.27
C HIS A 58 11.22 -9.83 11.28
N VAL A 59 10.80 -9.83 12.55
CA VAL A 59 11.28 -10.80 13.55
C VAL A 59 10.92 -12.23 13.14
N TRP A 60 9.66 -12.47 12.79
CA TRP A 60 9.20 -13.79 12.33
C TRP A 60 9.92 -14.20 11.04
N LEU A 61 10.05 -13.29 10.07
CA LEU A 61 10.78 -13.53 8.83
C LEU A 61 12.25 -13.89 9.10
N GLY A 62 12.91 -13.18 10.01
CA GLY A 62 14.29 -13.45 10.42
C GLY A 62 14.46 -14.87 10.95
N PHE A 63 13.59 -15.29 11.87
CA PHE A 63 13.62 -16.67 12.39
C PHE A 63 13.35 -17.71 11.29
N ILE A 64 12.32 -17.51 10.46
CA ILE A 64 11.97 -18.44 9.38
C ILE A 64 13.14 -18.60 8.41
N CYS A 65 13.78 -17.50 8.01
CA CYS A 65 14.93 -17.51 7.12
C CYS A 65 16.16 -18.22 7.73
N VAL A 66 16.49 -17.94 8.99
CA VAL A 66 17.62 -18.59 9.67
C VAL A 66 17.39 -20.09 9.84
N PHE A 67 16.23 -20.49 10.39
CA PHE A 67 15.92 -21.91 10.59
C PHE A 67 15.77 -22.66 9.27
N GLY A 68 15.11 -22.05 8.27
CA GLY A 68 15.02 -22.60 6.92
C GLY A 68 16.38 -22.72 6.24
N GLY A 69 17.28 -21.77 6.48
CA GLY A 69 18.64 -21.81 5.97
C GLY A 69 19.47 -22.96 6.57
N ILE A 70 19.43 -23.13 7.90
CA ILE A 70 20.06 -24.26 8.60
C ILE A 70 19.50 -25.59 8.06
N TRP A 71 18.17 -25.68 7.92
CA TRP A 71 17.52 -26.86 7.36
C TRP A 71 18.04 -27.21 5.96
N HIS A 72 18.15 -26.23 5.05
CA HIS A 72 18.65 -26.46 3.69
C HIS A 72 20.14 -26.79 3.62
N ILE A 73 20.94 -26.36 4.60
CA ILE A 73 22.36 -26.76 4.73
C ILE A 73 22.45 -28.23 5.15
N LEU A 74 21.65 -28.64 6.12
CA LEU A 74 21.72 -29.98 6.73
C LEU A 74 20.97 -31.05 5.94
N THR A 75 20.08 -30.69 5.02
CA THR A 75 19.24 -31.64 4.29
C THR A 75 19.51 -31.65 2.78
N LYS A 76 19.04 -32.71 2.12
CA LYS A 76 19.04 -32.86 0.66
C LYS A 76 17.60 -32.98 0.15
N PRO A 77 17.31 -32.59 -1.10
CA PRO A 77 15.95 -32.66 -1.64
C PRO A 77 15.33 -34.06 -1.53
N PHE A 78 14.12 -34.12 -0.98
CA PHE A 78 13.36 -35.36 -0.86
C PHE A 78 12.96 -35.92 -2.22
N ALA A 79 12.57 -37.20 -2.24
CA ALA A 79 12.25 -37.91 -3.47
C ALA A 79 11.11 -37.26 -4.27
N TRP A 80 10.08 -36.74 -3.61
CA TRP A 80 8.97 -36.05 -4.28
C TRP A 80 9.44 -34.73 -4.93
N ALA A 81 10.28 -33.95 -4.24
CA ALA A 81 10.82 -32.70 -4.76
C ALA A 81 11.72 -32.95 -5.99
N ARG A 82 12.56 -34.00 -5.93
CA ARG A 82 13.41 -34.40 -7.07
C ARG A 82 12.62 -34.72 -8.33
N ARG A 83 11.37 -35.20 -8.20
CA ARG A 83 10.49 -35.53 -9.33
C ARG A 83 9.64 -34.34 -9.81
N ALA A 84 9.46 -33.33 -8.99
CA ALA A 84 8.60 -32.18 -9.30
C ALA A 84 9.33 -31.03 -10.01
N PHE A 85 10.65 -30.91 -9.81
CA PHE A 85 11.44 -29.79 -10.33
C PHE A 85 12.45 -30.22 -11.40
N VAL A 86 12.77 -29.29 -12.29
CA VAL A 86 13.91 -29.37 -13.20
C VAL A 86 15.17 -28.88 -12.48
N TRP A 87 16.26 -29.65 -12.58
CA TRP A 87 17.52 -29.43 -11.85
C TRP A 87 18.63 -28.88 -12.74
N SER A 88 18.39 -27.72 -13.37
CA SER A 88 19.36 -27.03 -14.24
C SER A 88 19.56 -25.59 -13.77
N GLY A 89 20.69 -24.96 -14.15
CA GLY A 89 20.95 -23.56 -13.83
C GLY A 89 19.89 -22.61 -14.41
N GLU A 90 19.40 -22.90 -15.61
CA GLU A 90 18.35 -22.12 -16.28
C GLU A 90 17.00 -22.27 -15.57
N ALA A 91 16.66 -23.46 -15.06
CA ALA A 91 15.47 -23.65 -14.24
C ALA A 91 15.54 -22.86 -12.92
N TYR A 92 16.68 -22.85 -12.24
CA TYR A 92 16.83 -22.08 -11.00
C TYR A 92 16.70 -20.57 -11.23
N LEU A 93 17.23 -20.09 -12.36
CA LEU A 93 17.02 -18.71 -12.80
C LEU A 93 15.53 -18.45 -13.01
N SER A 94 14.82 -19.32 -13.74
CA SER A 94 13.39 -19.13 -14.03
C SER A 94 12.52 -19.09 -12.77
N TYR A 95 12.79 -19.93 -11.76
CA TYR A 95 12.08 -19.88 -10.47
C TYR A 95 12.29 -18.55 -9.75
N SER A 96 13.51 -18.01 -9.82
CA SER A 96 13.86 -16.72 -9.20
C SER A 96 13.20 -15.55 -9.93
N LEU A 97 13.11 -15.61 -11.27
CA LEU A 97 12.40 -14.61 -12.08
C LEU A 97 10.90 -14.56 -11.74
N ALA A 98 10.26 -15.71 -11.50
CA ALA A 98 8.87 -15.74 -11.04
C ALA A 98 8.70 -15.04 -9.68
N ALA A 99 9.58 -15.33 -8.72
CA ALA A 99 9.54 -14.69 -7.40
C ALA A 99 9.73 -13.17 -7.50
N LEU A 100 10.72 -12.70 -8.28
CA LEU A 100 10.98 -11.27 -8.51
C LEU A 100 9.83 -10.56 -9.20
N SER A 101 9.14 -11.23 -10.13
CA SER A 101 7.94 -10.70 -10.76
C SER A 101 6.86 -10.37 -9.74
N VAL A 102 6.55 -11.35 -8.86
CA VAL A 102 5.58 -11.16 -7.78
C VAL A 102 6.04 -10.07 -6.82
N PHE A 103 7.32 -10.01 -6.46
CA PHE A 103 7.85 -8.93 -5.62
C PHE A 103 7.66 -7.55 -6.26
N GLY A 104 7.85 -7.42 -7.58
CA GLY A 104 7.60 -6.18 -8.32
C GLY A 104 6.14 -5.73 -8.25
N PHE A 105 5.18 -6.65 -8.44
CA PHE A 105 3.76 -6.33 -8.33
C PHE A 105 3.34 -5.99 -6.90
N ILE A 106 3.88 -6.69 -5.90
CA ILE A 106 3.65 -6.38 -4.49
C ILE A 106 4.17 -4.98 -4.15
N ALA A 107 5.41 -4.67 -4.54
CA ALA A 107 6.02 -3.35 -4.33
C ALA A 107 5.22 -2.24 -5.02
N CYS A 108 4.75 -2.49 -6.25
CA CYS A 108 3.89 -1.58 -7.01
C CYS A 108 2.61 -1.21 -6.23
N CYS A 109 1.94 -2.19 -5.60
CA CYS A 109 0.75 -1.94 -4.79
C CYS A 109 1.11 -1.29 -3.43
N PHE A 110 2.19 -1.71 -2.79
CA PHE A 110 2.63 -1.17 -1.50
C PHE A 110 2.85 0.34 -1.56
N VAL A 111 3.66 0.81 -2.51
CA VAL A 111 3.97 2.25 -2.63
C VAL A 111 2.74 3.08 -3.03
N TRP A 112 1.78 2.46 -3.71
CA TRP A 112 0.58 3.14 -4.19
C TRP A 112 -0.48 3.35 -3.10
N PHE A 113 -0.62 2.38 -2.18
CA PHE A 113 -1.70 2.37 -1.19
C PHE A 113 -1.24 2.55 0.25
N ASN A 114 -0.09 1.99 0.64
CA ASN A 114 0.34 2.03 2.03
C ASN A 114 0.97 3.40 2.34
N TYR A 115 0.55 3.99 3.46
CA TYR A 115 1.07 5.26 3.97
C TYR A 115 1.81 5.11 5.31
N THR A 116 1.89 3.89 5.87
CA THR A 116 2.63 3.60 7.11
C THR A 116 4.11 3.36 6.84
N ALA A 117 4.44 2.44 5.93
CA ALA A 117 5.81 2.19 5.48
C ALA A 117 6.28 3.22 4.45
N TYR A 118 5.37 3.81 3.68
CA TYR A 118 5.63 4.90 2.75
C TYR A 118 4.91 6.17 3.22
N LEU A 119 5.47 6.84 4.23
CA LEU A 119 4.86 8.02 4.83
C LEU A 119 4.60 9.12 3.79
N SER A 120 3.40 9.70 3.83
CA SER A 120 2.98 10.75 2.88
C SER A 120 3.78 12.04 3.04
N GLU A 121 4.40 12.28 4.20
CA GLU A 121 5.35 13.37 4.42
C GLU A 121 6.61 13.26 3.55
N PHE A 122 7.05 12.05 3.21
CA PHE A 122 8.23 11.84 2.36
C PHE A 122 7.87 11.55 0.90
N TYR A 123 6.79 10.81 0.67
CA TYR A 123 6.41 10.32 -0.65
C TYR A 123 5.26 11.09 -1.31
N GLY A 124 4.68 12.06 -0.61
CA GLY A 124 3.44 12.73 -1.00
C GLY A 124 2.20 11.86 -0.73
N PRO A 125 0.99 12.40 -0.95
CA PRO A 125 -0.24 11.67 -0.70
C PRO A 125 -0.42 10.50 -1.67
N THR A 126 -1.11 9.46 -1.22
CA THR A 126 -1.63 8.43 -2.12
C THR A 126 -2.76 9.00 -3.00
N GLY A 127 -3.11 8.29 -4.08
CA GLY A 127 -4.27 8.68 -4.90
C GLY A 127 -5.58 8.77 -4.11
N PRO A 128 -5.94 7.74 -3.31
CA PRO A 128 -7.08 7.80 -2.39
C PRO A 128 -7.00 8.99 -1.41
N GLU A 129 -5.82 9.24 -0.85
CA GLU A 129 -5.61 10.32 0.12
C GLU A 129 -5.82 11.71 -0.46
N ALA A 130 -5.23 12.00 -1.62
CA ALA A 130 -5.43 13.28 -2.31
C ALA A 130 -6.91 13.50 -2.69
N SER A 131 -7.61 12.44 -3.08
CA SER A 131 -9.04 12.53 -3.44
C SER A 131 -9.93 12.80 -2.22
N GLN A 132 -9.66 12.16 -1.08
CA GLN A 132 -10.39 12.42 0.17
C GLN A 132 -10.03 13.82 0.73
N ALA A 133 -8.77 14.23 0.61
CA ALA A 133 -8.30 15.57 0.98
C ALA A 133 -9.03 16.68 0.19
N GLN A 134 -9.28 16.47 -1.10
CA GLN A 134 -10.08 17.38 -1.91
C GLN A 134 -11.51 17.52 -1.36
N ALA A 135 -12.19 16.39 -1.10
CA ALA A 135 -13.56 16.40 -0.58
C ALA A 135 -13.64 17.11 0.80
N PHE A 136 -12.69 16.81 1.68
CA PHE A 136 -12.59 17.45 2.98
C PHE A 136 -12.38 18.96 2.87
N THR A 137 -11.49 19.42 1.98
CA THR A 137 -11.18 20.85 1.80
C THR A 137 -12.42 21.65 1.39
N PHE A 138 -13.21 21.13 0.43
CA PHE A 138 -14.44 21.79 0.01
C PHE A 138 -15.56 21.70 1.05
N LEU A 139 -15.63 20.60 1.81
CA LEU A 139 -16.56 20.48 2.94
C LEU A 139 -16.30 21.57 3.97
N VAL A 140 -15.04 21.73 4.41
CA VAL A 140 -14.64 22.75 5.39
C VAL A 140 -14.98 24.14 4.89
N ARG A 141 -14.60 24.45 3.64
CA ARG A 141 -14.88 25.75 3.02
C ARG A 141 -16.37 26.06 3.03
N ASP A 142 -17.20 25.14 2.52
CA ASP A 142 -18.63 25.39 2.37
C ASP A 142 -19.35 25.42 3.72
N GLN A 143 -18.90 24.63 4.70
CA GLN A 143 -19.41 24.70 6.07
C GLN A 143 -19.13 26.08 6.70
N ARG A 144 -17.94 26.65 6.49
CA ARG A 144 -17.59 28.01 6.95
C ARG A 144 -18.41 29.10 6.25
N LEU A 145 -18.87 28.84 5.03
CA LEU A 145 -19.81 29.71 4.31
C LEU A 145 -21.28 29.51 4.77
N GLY A 146 -21.54 28.66 5.76
CA GLY A 146 -22.87 28.43 6.33
C GLY A 146 -23.64 27.26 5.71
N ALA A 147 -23.01 26.42 4.87
CA ALA A 147 -23.68 25.25 4.31
C ALA A 147 -23.88 24.15 5.36
N ASN A 148 -25.08 23.58 5.40
CA ASN A 148 -25.37 22.38 6.19
C ASN A 148 -24.87 21.12 5.46
N VAL A 149 -23.60 20.77 5.64
CA VAL A 149 -22.94 19.68 4.90
C VAL A 149 -23.58 18.30 5.07
N GLY A 150 -24.28 18.07 6.19
CA GLY A 150 -24.99 16.81 6.47
C GLY A 150 -26.36 16.67 5.80
N SER A 151 -26.94 17.76 5.27
CA SER A 151 -28.25 17.75 4.62
C SER A 151 -28.23 18.35 3.21
N ALA A 152 -27.03 18.69 2.70
CA ALA A 152 -26.88 19.26 1.36
C ALA A 152 -27.02 18.17 0.30
N GLN A 153 -28.15 18.17 -0.40
CA GLN A 153 -28.38 17.26 -1.52
C GLN A 153 -27.59 17.71 -2.77
N GLY A 154 -26.94 16.75 -3.42
CA GLY A 154 -26.25 16.94 -4.69
C GLY A 154 -27.16 16.69 -5.90
N PRO A 155 -26.68 16.97 -7.12
CA PRO A 155 -27.51 16.92 -8.33
C PRO A 155 -28.07 15.53 -8.68
N THR A 156 -27.45 14.45 -8.20
CA THR A 156 -27.88 13.07 -8.47
C THR A 156 -28.95 12.57 -7.48
N GLY A 157 -29.36 13.41 -6.53
CA GLY A 157 -30.21 13.02 -5.42
C GLY A 157 -29.44 12.46 -4.22
N LEU A 158 -28.17 12.06 -4.40
CA LEU A 158 -27.26 11.74 -3.30
C LEU A 158 -26.75 13.01 -2.61
N CYS A 159 -26.40 12.89 -1.34
CA CYS A 159 -25.80 13.98 -0.58
C CYS A 159 -24.44 14.42 -1.15
N LYS A 160 -24.21 15.74 -1.19
CA LYS A 160 -23.06 16.38 -1.86
C LYS A 160 -21.73 16.12 -1.13
N TYR A 161 -21.72 16.19 0.21
CA TYR A 161 -20.49 16.11 1.01
C TYR A 161 -20.35 14.79 1.76
N LEU A 162 -21.43 14.28 2.35
CA LEU A 162 -21.43 13.07 3.19
C LEU A 162 -22.52 12.12 2.71
N MET A 163 -22.20 10.84 2.55
CA MET A 163 -23.15 9.80 2.16
C MET A 163 -22.84 8.50 2.91
N CYS A 164 -23.63 7.44 2.70
CA CYS A 164 -23.36 6.13 3.29
C CYS A 164 -22.52 5.26 2.34
N SER A 165 -21.61 4.48 2.91
CA SER A 165 -21.01 3.32 2.25
C SER A 165 -22.07 2.24 1.99
N PRO A 166 -21.74 1.18 1.22
CA PRO A 166 -22.62 0.02 1.07
C PRO A 166 -22.97 -0.69 2.38
N THR A 167 -22.14 -0.53 3.42
CA THR A 167 -22.30 -1.14 4.75
C THR A 167 -22.83 -0.17 5.82
N GLY A 168 -23.08 1.09 5.46
CA GLY A 168 -23.78 2.06 6.31
C GLY A 168 -22.87 3.06 7.04
N GLU A 169 -21.55 3.00 6.91
CA GLU A 169 -20.65 4.01 7.45
C GLU A 169 -20.81 5.36 6.72
N VAL A 170 -20.66 6.46 7.46
CA VAL A 170 -20.63 7.81 6.90
C VAL A 170 -19.29 8.06 6.22
N ILE A 171 -19.32 8.41 4.94
CA ILE A 171 -18.16 8.59 4.07
C ILE A 171 -18.28 9.89 3.26
N PHE A 172 -17.21 10.36 2.64
CA PHE A 172 -17.30 11.50 1.73
C PHE A 172 -18.08 11.17 0.45
N GLY A 173 -18.82 12.17 -0.05
CA GLY A 173 -19.64 12.10 -1.25
C GLY A 173 -18.88 12.29 -2.56
N GLY A 174 -19.61 12.19 -3.67
CA GLY A 174 -19.04 12.35 -5.02
C GLY A 174 -18.15 11.18 -5.43
N LYS A 175 -17.24 11.41 -6.40
CA LYS A 175 -16.40 10.35 -6.98
C LYS A 175 -15.44 9.69 -5.98
N THR A 176 -15.14 10.36 -4.86
CA THR A 176 -14.28 9.83 -3.80
C THR A 176 -14.97 8.77 -2.93
N MET A 177 -16.26 8.50 -3.15
CA MET A 177 -16.96 7.38 -2.49
C MET A 177 -16.23 6.04 -2.64
N ARG A 178 -15.44 5.86 -3.70
CA ARG A 178 -14.63 4.66 -3.95
C ARG A 178 -13.41 4.52 -3.03
N PHE A 179 -13.04 5.59 -2.32
CA PHE A 179 -11.82 5.68 -1.50
C PHE A 179 -12.13 5.78 -0.02
N TRP A 180 -13.32 5.32 0.38
CA TRP A 180 -13.79 5.38 1.76
C TRP A 180 -13.01 4.50 2.75
N ASP A 181 -12.29 3.50 2.23
CA ASP A 181 -11.35 2.65 2.96
C ASP A 181 -10.10 3.39 3.44
N LEU A 182 -9.85 4.61 2.95
CA LEU A 182 -8.72 5.42 3.40
C LEU A 182 -8.81 5.65 4.91
N ARG A 183 -7.71 5.33 5.58
CA ARG A 183 -7.42 5.77 6.94
C ARG A 183 -6.20 6.67 6.85
N ALA A 184 -6.20 7.79 7.55
CA ALA A 184 -5.08 8.72 7.49
C ALA A 184 -4.98 9.51 8.81
N PRO A 185 -3.78 9.76 9.37
CA PRO A 185 -3.63 10.41 10.68
C PRO A 185 -4.33 11.77 10.78
N TRP A 186 -4.42 12.51 9.67
CA TRP A 186 -5.10 13.81 9.61
C TRP A 186 -6.63 13.69 9.56
N LEU A 187 -7.20 12.54 9.20
CA LEU A 187 -8.64 12.32 9.06
C LEU A 187 -9.23 11.48 10.21
N GLU A 188 -8.46 10.54 10.77
CA GLU A 188 -8.90 9.64 11.85
C GLU A 188 -9.51 10.35 13.08
N PRO A 189 -9.02 11.51 13.54
CA PRO A 189 -9.65 12.24 14.65
C PRO A 189 -11.13 12.61 14.40
N LEU A 190 -11.56 12.68 13.14
CA LEU A 190 -12.92 13.03 12.74
C LEU A 190 -13.81 11.79 12.51
N ARG A 191 -13.26 10.59 12.69
CA ARG A 191 -13.98 9.32 12.55
C ARG A 191 -14.49 8.85 13.93
N GLY A 192 -15.74 8.41 13.96
CA GLY A 192 -16.38 7.72 15.08
C GLY A 192 -16.72 6.27 14.72
N PRO A 193 -17.49 5.57 15.57
CA PRO A 193 -17.83 4.16 15.36
C PRO A 193 -18.58 3.87 14.05
N ASN A 194 -19.30 4.85 13.51
CA ASN A 194 -20.13 4.72 12.31
C ASN A 194 -19.54 5.48 11.10
N GLY A 195 -18.22 5.67 11.04
CA GLY A 195 -17.56 6.48 10.01
C GLY A 195 -17.38 7.94 10.42
N LEU A 196 -17.43 8.88 9.48
CA LEU A 196 -17.21 10.30 9.75
C LEU A 196 -18.29 10.87 10.69
N ASP A 197 -17.86 11.50 11.78
CA ASP A 197 -18.75 12.04 12.81
C ASP A 197 -19.14 13.49 12.49
N LEU A 198 -20.43 13.71 12.23
CA LEU A 198 -20.96 15.04 11.90
C LEU A 198 -20.76 16.06 13.04
N SER A 199 -20.75 15.63 14.30
CA SER A 199 -20.52 16.53 15.43
C SER A 199 -19.07 17.03 15.45
N ARG A 200 -18.11 16.13 15.21
CA ARG A 200 -16.68 16.46 15.10
C ARG A 200 -16.38 17.30 13.87
N LEU A 201 -16.97 16.97 12.72
CA LEU A 201 -16.85 17.79 11.51
C LEU A 201 -17.34 19.22 11.71
N LYS A 202 -18.34 19.42 12.59
CA LYS A 202 -18.86 20.75 12.90
C LYS A 202 -17.98 21.56 13.86
N LYS A 203 -17.27 20.90 14.79
CA LYS A 203 -16.69 21.57 15.96
C LYS A 203 -15.19 21.36 16.16
N ASP A 204 -14.65 20.26 15.66
CA ASP A 204 -13.34 19.76 16.08
C ASP A 204 -12.29 19.79 14.96
N ILE A 205 -12.64 20.32 13.77
CA ILE A 205 -11.70 20.48 12.67
C ILE A 205 -10.61 21.49 13.05
N GLN A 206 -9.37 21.05 12.94
CA GLN A 206 -8.19 21.82 13.30
C GLN A 206 -7.55 22.50 12.08
N PRO A 207 -6.97 23.71 12.23
CA PRO A 207 -6.27 24.37 11.13
C PRO A 207 -5.12 23.57 10.51
N TRP A 208 -4.48 22.66 11.27
CA TRP A 208 -3.44 21.79 10.72
C TRP A 208 -4.01 20.71 9.78
N GLN A 209 -5.22 20.20 10.04
CA GLN A 209 -5.90 19.26 9.15
C GLN A 209 -6.27 19.95 7.83
N GLU A 210 -6.71 21.22 7.89
CA GLU A 210 -7.04 22.02 6.71
C GLU A 210 -5.80 22.31 5.85
N ARG A 211 -4.66 22.63 6.47
CA ARG A 211 -3.40 22.82 5.74
C ARG A 211 -2.97 21.51 5.07
N HIS A 212 -3.01 20.42 5.83
CA HIS A 212 -2.60 19.10 5.35
C HIS A 212 -3.47 18.63 4.17
N SER A 213 -4.80 18.81 4.26
CA SER A 213 -5.70 18.46 3.16
C SER A 213 -5.52 19.36 1.93
N ALA A 214 -5.28 20.65 2.12
CA ALA A 214 -5.02 21.58 1.03
C ALA A 214 -3.70 21.23 0.30
N GLU A 215 -2.66 20.87 1.06
CA GLU A 215 -1.40 20.38 0.52
C GLU A 215 -1.61 19.08 -0.27
N TYR A 216 -2.31 18.11 0.30
CA TYR A 216 -2.48 16.80 -0.34
C TYR A 216 -3.40 16.83 -1.56
N MET A 217 -4.44 17.67 -1.57
CA MET A 217 -5.27 17.81 -2.78
C MET A 217 -4.50 18.48 -3.93
N THR A 218 -3.53 19.34 -3.63
CA THR A 218 -2.72 20.06 -4.64
C THR A 218 -1.49 19.28 -5.09
N HIS A 219 -1.08 18.26 -4.34
CA HIS A 219 0.00 17.33 -4.67
C HIS A 219 -0.51 15.93 -4.98
N ALA A 220 -1.70 15.83 -5.57
CA ALA A 220 -2.24 14.56 -6.03
C ALA A 220 -1.25 13.87 -7.01
N PRO A 221 -1.11 12.54 -7.01
CA PRO A 221 -0.10 11.82 -7.80
C PRO A 221 -0.45 11.73 -9.30
N LEU A 222 -0.72 12.87 -9.93
CA LEU A 222 -1.01 13.04 -11.35
C LEU A 222 0.00 13.99 -11.98
N GLY A 223 0.51 13.61 -13.14
CA GLY A 223 1.35 14.44 -13.98
C GLY A 223 1.70 13.75 -15.29
N SER A 224 2.30 14.49 -16.21
CA SER A 224 2.75 14.01 -17.51
C SER A 224 4.15 13.40 -17.45
N LEU A 225 4.55 12.70 -18.52
CA LEU A 225 5.87 12.07 -18.62
C LEU A 225 7.03 13.09 -18.61
N ASN A 226 6.79 14.31 -19.10
CA ASN A 226 7.75 15.42 -19.04
C ASN A 226 7.68 16.24 -17.74
N SER A 227 7.13 15.64 -16.68
CA SER A 227 7.02 16.20 -15.34
C SER A 227 6.11 17.42 -15.18
N MET A 228 5.08 17.56 -16.01
CA MET A 228 4.06 18.58 -15.79
C MET A 228 3.00 18.05 -14.81
N GLY A 229 2.89 18.67 -13.64
CA GLY A 229 1.97 18.27 -12.59
C GLY A 229 0.54 18.69 -12.88
N GLY A 230 -0.41 17.87 -12.42
CA GLY A 230 -1.84 18.12 -12.58
C GLY A 230 -2.52 17.16 -13.56
N VAL A 231 -3.70 17.56 -14.03
CA VAL A 231 -4.50 16.75 -14.96
C VAL A 231 -3.92 16.82 -16.38
N ALA A 232 -4.34 15.91 -17.26
CA ALA A 232 -3.82 15.85 -18.64
C ALA A 232 -4.10 17.12 -19.48
N THR A 233 -5.06 17.94 -19.08
CA THR A 233 -5.40 19.22 -19.73
C THR A 233 -4.79 20.44 -19.02
N GLU A 234 -3.92 20.23 -18.04
CA GLU A 234 -3.27 21.32 -17.31
C GLU A 234 -2.25 22.03 -18.20
N ILE A 235 -2.15 23.36 -18.04
CA ILE A 235 -1.14 24.16 -18.75
C ILE A 235 0.25 23.93 -18.15
N ASN A 236 1.29 24.28 -18.91
CA ASN A 236 2.66 24.14 -18.42
C ASN A 236 2.97 25.18 -17.32
N ALA A 237 2.83 24.79 -16.06
CA ALA A 237 3.08 25.68 -14.91
C ALA A 237 3.85 25.01 -13.77
N VAL A 238 3.48 23.78 -13.36
CA VAL A 238 4.03 23.11 -12.18
C VAL A 238 4.89 21.93 -12.60
N ASN A 239 6.17 21.91 -12.21
CA ASN A 239 7.07 20.79 -12.45
C ASN A 239 6.94 19.77 -11.30
N TYR A 240 6.08 18.77 -11.44
CA TYR A 240 5.79 17.80 -10.39
C TYR A 240 5.25 16.47 -10.97
N VAL A 241 5.82 15.36 -10.51
CA VAL A 241 5.23 14.02 -10.58
C VAL A 241 5.55 13.32 -9.25
N SER A 242 4.53 12.75 -8.61
CA SER A 242 4.70 12.09 -7.33
C SER A 242 5.73 10.95 -7.40
N PRO A 243 6.61 10.81 -6.39
CA PRO A 243 7.46 9.64 -6.23
C PRO A 243 6.68 8.32 -6.27
N ARG A 244 5.43 8.30 -5.77
CA ARG A 244 4.57 7.10 -5.82
C ARG A 244 4.27 6.69 -7.26
N SER A 245 4.02 7.64 -8.16
CA SER A 245 3.78 7.36 -9.57
C SER A 245 5.03 6.79 -10.24
N TRP A 246 6.20 7.39 -9.99
CA TRP A 246 7.48 6.88 -10.52
C TRP A 246 7.78 5.46 -10.03
N LEU A 247 7.67 5.22 -8.73
CA LEU A 247 7.98 3.93 -8.12
C LEU A 247 6.96 2.87 -8.56
N SER A 248 5.66 3.16 -8.52
CA SER A 248 4.62 2.20 -8.89
C SER A 248 4.74 1.78 -10.35
N THR A 249 4.87 2.75 -11.28
CA THR A 249 4.98 2.46 -12.72
C THR A 249 6.25 1.70 -13.08
N SER A 250 7.41 2.09 -12.52
CA SER A 250 8.67 1.39 -12.76
C SER A 250 8.65 -0.05 -12.26
N HIS A 251 8.16 -0.29 -11.04
CA HIS A 251 8.09 -1.65 -10.47
C HIS A 251 7.06 -2.53 -11.19
N PHE A 252 5.97 -1.96 -11.69
CA PHE A 252 5.02 -2.70 -12.53
C PHE A 252 5.68 -3.17 -13.83
N VAL A 253 6.36 -2.27 -14.54
CA VAL A 253 7.06 -2.61 -15.81
C VAL A 253 8.14 -3.66 -15.57
N LEU A 254 8.94 -3.51 -14.52
CA LEU A 254 9.94 -4.50 -14.14
C LEU A 254 9.28 -5.85 -13.80
N GLY A 255 8.26 -5.86 -12.93
CA GLY A 255 7.54 -7.07 -12.54
C GLY A 255 6.95 -7.83 -13.73
N PHE A 256 6.41 -7.10 -14.72
CA PHE A 256 5.92 -7.66 -15.97
C PHE A 256 7.04 -8.31 -16.80
N PHE A 257 8.17 -7.63 -17.02
CA PHE A 257 9.25 -8.22 -17.80
C PHE A 257 9.96 -9.38 -17.08
N PHE A 258 10.01 -9.37 -15.74
CA PHE A 258 10.44 -10.53 -14.95
C PHE A 258 9.50 -11.72 -15.15
N PHE A 259 8.18 -11.50 -15.26
CA PHE A 259 7.24 -12.57 -15.59
C PHE A 259 7.47 -13.15 -16.99
N VAL A 260 7.66 -12.28 -17.98
CA VAL A 260 7.97 -12.72 -19.36
C VAL A 260 9.27 -13.52 -19.38
N GLY A 261 10.31 -13.06 -18.68
CA GLY A 261 11.57 -13.78 -18.53
C GLY A 261 11.40 -15.14 -17.83
N HIS A 262 10.54 -15.22 -16.82
CA HIS A 262 10.18 -16.48 -16.18
C HIS A 262 9.59 -17.47 -17.19
N LEU A 263 8.55 -17.06 -17.94
CA LEU A 263 7.90 -17.94 -18.93
C LEU A 263 8.90 -18.45 -19.98
N TRP A 264 9.76 -17.56 -20.47
CA TRP A 264 10.78 -17.90 -21.44
C TRP A 264 11.79 -18.94 -20.91
N HIS A 265 12.43 -18.66 -19.77
CA HIS A 265 13.47 -19.53 -19.23
C HIS A 265 12.90 -20.82 -18.63
N ALA A 266 11.68 -20.79 -18.07
CA ALA A 266 11.02 -22.00 -17.58
C ALA A 266 10.63 -22.94 -18.72
N GLY A 267 10.18 -22.41 -19.86
CA GLY A 267 9.86 -23.22 -21.03
C GLY A 267 11.09 -23.79 -21.75
N ARG A 268 12.24 -23.10 -21.66
CA ARG A 268 13.50 -23.54 -22.27
C ARG A 268 14.26 -24.57 -21.42
N ALA A 269 14.15 -24.48 -20.09
CA ALA A 269 14.86 -25.35 -19.14
C ALA A 269 14.30 -26.78 -19.10
#